data_AF-A0A7Y4WF38-F1
#
_entry.id   AF-A0A7Y4WF38-F1
#
_cell.length_a   1.000
_cell.length_b   1.000
_cell.length_c   1.000
_cell.angle_alpha   90.00
_cell.angle_beta   90.00
_cell.angle_gamma   90.00
#
_symmetry.space_group_name_H-M   'P 1'
#
loop_
_entity.id
_entity.type
_entity.pdbx_description
1 polymer ?
#
loop_
_entity_poly.entity_id
_entity_poly.type
_entity_poly.pdbx_seq_one_letter_code
_entity_poly.pdbx_strand_id
1 'polypeptide(L)'
;MTLVAAFRQKETPILIGDFLITAGATARGSRKKICRIADNFAIGWTGNLLAATRVISALRGRFRGGRPTAADVERFLTTYPTTDLGDLRVHIIGWILAETDVCFCWNSSWPTQLFEEPYHYDGSGGPRFMQRAGEDGQRPQIGHADPVVAAVCSVGLLMLDEITWRSNQQAGFGYGYEILFARDSAFHYVDGITWAFAQACFSQQGKYMRTDVVPRVCTNRTFGELSVYQIDELNPGHDTLHSDVVTPPFDFDRAEVDGLLRRLQGQNAPVVGDHLCLMMNMVRDADTPNPRPITPLIFTKWPGDSGEPFVDLTFTPSGAQGLNGTYHFKLPDGPFLEQIFARVMAARLKGNADPKQSA
;
A
#
# COMPACT_ATOMS: atom_id res chain seq x y z
N MET A 1 9.91 9.11 10.22
CA MET A 1 9.39 7.74 10.39
C MET A 1 8.48 7.47 9.19
N THR A 2 8.53 6.26 8.61
CA THR A 2 7.90 5.87 7.34
C THR A 2 8.22 4.40 7.05
N LEU A 3 7.57 3.81 6.05
CA LEU A 3 7.95 2.58 5.38
C LEU A 3 8.19 2.91 3.91
N VAL A 4 9.39 2.58 3.41
CA VAL A 4 9.65 2.46 1.98
C VAL A 4 10.35 1.13 1.74
N ALA A 5 9.87 0.37 0.76
CA ALA A 5 10.44 -0.92 0.39
C ALA A 5 10.62 -0.98 -1.12
N ALA A 6 11.79 -1.41 -1.58
CA ALA A 6 12.11 -1.71 -2.97
C ALA A 6 12.59 -3.16 -3.03
N PHE A 7 11.88 -4.05 -3.71
CA PHE A 7 12.20 -5.48 -3.75
C PHE A 7 11.64 -6.11 -5.04
N ARG A 8 11.95 -7.39 -5.27
CA ARG A 8 11.33 -8.16 -6.36
C ARG A 8 10.29 -9.12 -5.83
N GLN A 9 9.16 -9.18 -6.54
CA GLN A 9 8.18 -10.25 -6.38
C GLN A 9 8.12 -11.03 -7.68
N LYS A 10 8.56 -12.30 -7.70
CA LYS A 10 8.58 -13.13 -8.92
C LYS A 10 9.21 -12.41 -10.11
N GLU A 11 10.42 -11.90 -9.91
CA GLU A 11 11.18 -11.10 -10.87
C GLU A 11 10.64 -9.71 -11.18
N THR A 12 9.47 -9.32 -10.69
CA THR A 12 8.90 -7.99 -10.94
C THR A 12 9.44 -6.99 -9.90
N PRO A 13 10.12 -5.91 -10.32
CA PRO A 13 10.45 -4.78 -9.45
C PRO A 13 9.20 -4.15 -8.84
N ILE A 14 9.20 -3.99 -7.52
CA ILE A 14 8.12 -3.37 -6.76
C ILE A 14 8.69 -2.31 -5.82
N LEU A 15 7.99 -1.18 -5.72
CA LEU A 15 8.13 -0.23 -4.61
C LEU A 15 6.83 -0.14 -3.81
N ILE A 16 6.95 -0.08 -2.49
CA ILE A 16 5.86 0.20 -1.57
C ILE A 16 6.23 1.41 -0.73
N GLY A 17 5.26 2.30 -0.51
CA GLY A 17 5.41 3.44 0.39
C GLY A 17 4.15 3.65 1.21
N ASP A 18 4.31 3.97 2.51
CA ASP A 18 3.18 4.44 3.32
C ASP A 18 2.85 5.91 3.03
N PHE A 19 1.83 6.47 3.69
CA PHE A 19 1.46 7.88 3.52
C PHE A 19 1.77 8.75 4.73
N LEU A 20 2.05 8.17 5.91
CA LEU A 20 2.10 8.93 7.15
C LEU A 20 3.30 9.89 7.21
N ILE A 21 3.04 11.13 7.63
CA ILE A 21 4.04 12.09 8.08
C ILE A 21 3.92 12.31 9.58
N THR A 22 5.04 12.17 10.29
CA THR A 22 5.12 12.32 11.75
C THR A 22 6.10 13.41 12.16
N ALA A 23 5.83 14.10 13.26
CA ALA A 23 6.81 14.87 14.01
C ALA A 23 6.92 14.32 15.43
N GLY A 24 8.01 13.60 15.73
CA GLY A 24 8.06 12.71 16.89
C GLY A 24 6.90 11.71 16.83
N ALA A 25 6.26 11.40 17.96
CA ALA A 25 5.14 10.47 18.03
C ALA A 25 3.80 11.02 17.49
N THR A 26 3.77 12.25 16.97
CA THR A 26 2.52 12.90 16.52
C THR A 26 2.36 12.82 15.00
N ALA A 27 1.20 12.34 14.53
CA ALA A 27 0.81 12.44 13.13
C ALA A 27 0.63 13.92 12.74
N ARG A 28 1.14 14.31 11.58
CA ARG A 28 1.11 15.70 11.07
C ARG A 28 0.43 15.84 9.72
N GLY A 29 0.26 14.75 8.99
CA GLY A 29 -0.42 14.74 7.71
C GLY A 29 -0.02 13.54 6.88
N SER A 30 -0.29 13.64 5.58
CA SER A 30 0.01 12.61 4.59
C SER A 30 0.91 13.14 3.47
N ARG A 31 1.70 12.25 2.86
CA ARG A 31 2.50 12.54 1.67
C ARG A 31 2.83 11.25 0.95
N LYS A 32 2.88 11.28 -0.39
CA LYS A 32 3.36 10.12 -1.15
C LYS A 32 4.83 9.88 -0.85
N LYS A 33 5.16 8.62 -0.58
CA LYS A 33 6.53 8.19 -0.29
C LYS A 33 7.23 7.56 -1.46
N ILE A 34 6.48 7.15 -2.48
CA ILE A 34 7.00 6.63 -3.74
C ILE A 34 6.58 7.53 -4.90
N CYS A 35 7.47 7.71 -5.85
CA CYS A 35 7.31 8.61 -6.99
C CYS A 35 7.91 7.97 -8.24
N ARG A 36 7.17 8.02 -9.34
CA ARG A 36 7.73 7.79 -10.67
C ARG A 36 8.44 9.05 -11.13
N ILE A 37 9.72 8.95 -11.46
CA ILE A 37 10.55 10.09 -11.92
C ILE A 37 10.59 10.12 -13.45
N ALA A 38 10.75 8.95 -14.06
CA ALA A 38 10.62 8.69 -15.49
C ALA A 38 9.94 7.32 -15.67
N ASP A 39 9.57 6.95 -16.89
CA ASP A 39 8.89 5.67 -17.13
C ASP A 39 9.70 4.49 -16.61
N ASN A 40 11.02 4.48 -16.83
CA ASN A 40 11.91 3.41 -16.37
C ASN A 40 12.58 3.69 -15.01
N PHE A 41 12.20 4.75 -14.29
CA PHE A 41 12.88 5.16 -13.06
C PHE A 41 11.90 5.59 -11.98
N ALA A 42 11.91 4.86 -10.87
CA ALA A 42 11.07 5.13 -9.71
C ALA A 42 11.87 5.11 -8.42
N ILE A 43 11.42 5.90 -7.45
CA ILE A 43 12.06 6.02 -6.14
C ILE A 43 11.02 6.03 -5.04
N GLY A 44 11.45 5.74 -3.82
CA GLY A 44 10.80 6.19 -2.62
C GLY A 44 11.76 6.82 -1.63
N TRP A 45 11.22 7.49 -0.63
CA TRP A 45 12.01 8.34 0.27
C TRP A 45 11.64 8.21 1.74
N THR A 46 12.65 8.30 2.59
CA THR A 46 12.53 8.41 4.05
C THR A 46 13.40 9.53 4.59
N GLY A 47 13.11 9.97 5.83
CA GLY A 47 13.81 11.06 6.49
C GLY A 47 13.01 12.36 6.49
N ASN A 48 13.70 13.48 6.28
CA ASN A 48 13.11 14.81 6.36
C ASN A 48 12.40 15.20 5.06
N LEU A 49 11.15 15.69 5.18
CA LEU A 49 10.33 16.07 4.03
C LEU A 49 10.95 17.20 3.20
N LEU A 50 11.53 18.23 3.82
CA LEU A 50 12.12 19.35 3.07
C LEU A 50 13.35 18.91 2.28
N ALA A 51 14.19 18.05 2.85
CA ALA A 51 15.32 17.46 2.13
C ALA A 51 14.85 16.58 0.96
N ALA A 52 13.85 15.72 1.19
CA ALA A 52 13.25 14.90 0.15
C ALA A 52 12.65 15.76 -0.98
N THR A 53 11.91 16.82 -0.65
CA THR A 53 11.37 17.78 -1.63
C THR A 53 12.46 18.30 -2.56
N ARG A 54 13.60 18.75 -2.01
CA ARG A 54 14.69 19.32 -2.81
C ARG A 54 15.35 18.29 -3.72
N VAL A 55 15.73 17.14 -3.18
CA VAL A 55 16.41 16.09 -3.95
C VAL A 55 15.49 15.55 -5.05
N ILE A 56 14.23 15.25 -4.72
CA ILE A 56 13.28 14.66 -5.66
C ILE A 56 12.85 15.65 -6.73
N SER A 57 12.66 16.93 -6.39
CA SER A 57 12.38 17.97 -7.39
C SER A 57 13.52 18.10 -8.39
N ALA A 58 14.77 18.03 -7.93
CA ALA A 58 15.95 18.08 -8.80
C ALA A 58 16.07 16.82 -9.69
N LEU A 59 15.81 15.63 -9.14
CA LEU A 59 15.73 14.38 -9.92
C LEU A 59 14.67 14.47 -11.03
N ARG A 60 13.46 14.96 -10.71
CA ARG A 60 12.40 15.17 -11.70
C ARG A 60 12.80 16.20 -12.74
N GLY A 61 13.33 17.34 -12.33
CA GLY A 61 13.80 18.37 -13.26
C GLY A 61 14.85 17.85 -14.24
N ARG A 62 15.69 16.91 -13.80
CA ARG A 62 16.75 16.32 -14.62
C ARG A 62 16.25 15.19 -15.54
N PHE A 63 15.39 14.31 -15.06
CA PHE A 63 15.10 13.03 -15.72
C PHE A 63 13.67 12.88 -16.25
N ARG A 64 12.74 13.78 -15.90
CA ARG A 64 11.34 13.69 -16.36
C ARG A 64 11.28 13.70 -17.90
N GLY A 65 10.57 12.73 -18.47
CA GLY A 65 10.43 12.56 -19.92
C GLY A 65 11.65 11.94 -20.61
N GLY A 66 12.71 11.63 -19.86
CA GLY A 66 13.87 10.89 -20.36
C GLY A 66 13.79 9.40 -20.04
N ARG A 67 14.88 8.69 -20.34
CA ARG A 67 15.10 7.28 -19.97
C ARG A 67 16.47 7.14 -19.30
N PRO A 68 16.63 7.59 -18.04
CA PRO A 68 17.93 7.60 -17.38
C PRO A 68 18.54 6.19 -17.25
N THR A 69 19.86 6.12 -17.36
CA THR A 69 20.64 4.92 -17.05
C THR A 69 21.05 4.89 -15.56
N ALA A 70 21.48 3.74 -15.05
CA ALA A 70 22.02 3.63 -13.69
C ALA A 70 23.19 4.59 -13.46
N ALA A 71 24.12 4.68 -14.43
CA ALA A 71 25.25 5.59 -14.39
C ALA A 71 24.84 7.08 -14.37
N ASP A 72 23.74 7.44 -15.02
CA ASP A 72 23.22 8.82 -14.97
C ASP A 72 22.66 9.17 -13.59
N VAL A 73 21.91 8.24 -12.98
CA VAL A 73 21.33 8.41 -11.65
C VAL A 73 22.42 8.41 -10.58
N GLU A 74 23.38 7.50 -10.65
CA GLU A 74 24.54 7.45 -9.76
C GLU A 74 25.32 8.77 -9.82
N ARG A 75 25.70 9.21 -11.03
CA ARG A 75 26.43 10.47 -11.21
C ARG A 75 25.66 11.64 -10.63
N PHE A 76 24.35 11.71 -10.85
CA PHE A 76 23.52 12.78 -10.31
C PHE A 76 23.48 12.76 -8.78
N LEU A 77 23.18 11.61 -8.16
CA LEU A 77 23.03 11.50 -6.71
C LEU A 77 24.37 11.68 -5.99
N THR A 78 25.45 11.13 -6.53
CA THR A 78 26.79 11.17 -5.91
C THR A 78 27.48 12.54 -5.99
N THR A 79 26.96 13.42 -6.85
CA THR A 79 27.44 14.81 -7.01
C THR A 79 26.45 15.84 -6.48
N TYR A 80 25.32 15.41 -5.91
CA TYR A 80 24.29 16.32 -5.41
C TYR A 80 24.82 17.15 -4.22
N PRO A 81 24.66 18.49 -4.22
CA PRO A 81 25.22 19.34 -3.17
C PRO A 81 24.44 19.19 -1.86
N THR A 82 24.86 18.27 -0.99
CA THR A 82 24.19 18.02 0.29
C THR A 82 24.47 19.09 1.35
N THR A 83 25.44 19.98 1.12
CA THR A 83 25.69 21.14 1.99
C THR A 83 24.45 22.01 2.17
N ASP A 84 23.61 22.12 1.14
CA ASP A 84 22.39 22.93 1.16
C ASP A 84 21.29 22.30 2.03
N LEU A 85 21.43 21.02 2.37
CA LEU A 85 20.49 20.29 3.23
C LEU A 85 20.74 20.56 4.72
N GLY A 86 21.93 21.07 5.09
CA GLY A 86 22.32 21.23 6.50
C GLY A 86 22.23 19.92 7.28
N ASP A 87 21.58 19.93 8.44
CA ASP A 87 21.39 18.74 9.28
C ASP A 87 20.22 17.84 8.83
N LEU A 88 19.51 18.22 7.77
CA LEU A 88 18.36 17.47 7.28
C LEU A 88 18.84 16.22 6.53
N ARG A 89 18.38 15.06 6.96
CA ARG A 89 18.75 13.77 6.37
C ARG A 89 17.62 13.20 5.53
N VAL A 90 17.97 12.60 4.39
CA VAL A 90 17.05 11.88 3.51
C VAL A 90 17.75 10.65 2.96
N HIS A 91 17.00 9.55 2.88
CA HIS A 91 17.42 8.39 2.11
C HIS A 91 16.45 8.21 0.94
N ILE A 92 17.01 7.83 -0.21
CA ILE A 92 16.28 7.56 -1.44
C ILE A 92 16.59 6.12 -1.83
N ILE A 93 15.57 5.28 -1.90
CA ILE A 93 15.70 3.93 -2.46
C ILE A 93 14.91 3.86 -3.76
N GLY A 94 15.31 3.03 -4.72
CA GLY A 94 14.61 3.02 -5.99
C GLY A 94 15.02 1.92 -6.93
N TRP A 95 14.37 1.91 -8.09
CA TRP A 95 14.63 0.98 -9.17
C TRP A 95 14.83 1.74 -10.48
N ILE A 96 15.76 1.25 -11.30
CA ILE A 96 16.02 1.71 -12.65
C ILE A 96 15.88 0.50 -13.58
N LEU A 97 14.89 0.53 -14.49
CA LEU A 97 14.68 -0.54 -15.46
C LEU A 97 15.65 -0.36 -16.63
N ALA A 98 16.41 -1.40 -16.92
CA ALA A 98 17.44 -1.44 -17.95
C ALA A 98 17.52 -2.87 -18.54
N GLU A 99 18.64 -3.25 -19.16
CA GLU A 99 18.87 -4.65 -19.53
C GLU A 99 18.93 -5.56 -18.30
N THR A 100 19.54 -5.03 -17.22
CA THR A 100 19.49 -5.59 -15.88
C THR A 100 18.95 -4.49 -14.96
N ASP A 101 17.76 -4.68 -14.38
CA ASP A 101 17.23 -3.63 -13.51
C ASP A 101 18.09 -3.49 -12.25
N VAL A 102 18.32 -2.24 -11.85
CA VAL A 102 19.17 -1.89 -10.71
C VAL A 102 18.28 -1.39 -9.58
N CYS A 103 18.38 -2.04 -8.42
CA CYS A 103 17.82 -1.55 -7.16
C CYS A 103 18.92 -0.88 -6.36
N PHE A 104 18.65 0.32 -5.86
CA PHE A 104 19.66 1.15 -5.22
C PHE A 104 19.14 1.84 -3.96
N CYS A 105 20.08 2.27 -3.12
CA CYS A 105 19.88 3.17 -2.01
C CYS A 105 20.94 4.28 -2.04
N TRP A 106 20.51 5.52 -1.88
CA TRP A 106 21.36 6.69 -1.68
C TRP A 106 21.00 7.36 -0.35
N ASN A 107 22.02 7.78 0.40
CA ASN A 107 21.86 8.41 1.69
C ASN A 107 22.57 9.75 1.70
N SER A 108 21.87 10.82 2.08
CA SER A 108 22.47 12.16 2.15
C SER A 108 23.62 12.26 3.18
N SER A 109 23.74 11.31 4.10
CA SER A 109 24.84 11.19 5.07
C SER A 109 26.09 10.53 4.47
N TRP A 110 25.94 9.79 3.37
CA TRP A 110 27.03 9.20 2.56
C TRP A 110 26.86 9.64 1.11
N PRO A 111 26.94 10.96 0.85
CA PRO A 111 26.46 11.53 -0.39
C PRO A 111 27.22 11.04 -1.62
N THR A 112 28.44 10.55 -1.47
CA THR A 112 29.30 10.08 -2.58
C THR A 112 29.13 8.60 -2.91
N GLN A 113 28.15 7.90 -2.31
CA GLN A 113 27.97 6.45 -2.48
C GLN A 113 26.53 6.13 -2.92
N LEU A 114 26.42 5.21 -3.87
CA LEU A 114 25.17 4.56 -4.25
C LEU A 114 25.30 3.07 -3.93
N PHE A 115 24.41 2.56 -3.08
CA PHE A 115 24.44 1.16 -2.64
C PHE A 115 23.50 0.35 -3.53
N GLU A 116 24.04 -0.51 -4.38
CA GLU A 116 23.27 -1.42 -5.21
C GLU A 116 23.10 -2.76 -4.50
N GLU A 117 21.85 -3.18 -4.32
CA GLU A 117 21.50 -4.45 -3.66
C GLU A 117 20.23 -5.02 -4.32
N PRO A 118 19.93 -6.32 -4.21
CA PRO A 118 18.72 -6.90 -4.81
C PRO A 118 17.40 -6.34 -4.25
N TYR A 119 17.45 -5.73 -3.06
CA TYR A 119 16.34 -5.12 -2.36
C TYR A 119 16.85 -4.03 -1.40
N HIS A 120 15.96 -3.12 -0.99
CA HIS A 120 16.18 -2.15 0.07
C HIS A 120 14.90 -1.96 0.89
N TYR A 121 15.02 -1.95 2.21
CA TYR A 121 13.93 -1.62 3.13
C TYR A 121 14.38 -0.49 4.04
N ASP A 122 13.62 0.61 4.09
CA ASP A 122 14.05 1.79 4.83
C ASP A 122 12.88 2.45 5.59
N GLY A 123 13.25 3.29 6.55
CA GLY A 123 12.35 3.89 7.53
C GLY A 123 12.04 2.96 8.70
N SER A 124 11.25 3.48 9.64
CA SER A 124 10.87 2.75 10.87
C SER A 124 10.00 1.52 10.60
N GLY A 125 9.31 1.47 9.45
CA GLY A 125 8.55 0.30 9.01
C GLY A 125 9.39 -0.76 8.30
N GLY A 126 10.59 -0.42 7.82
CA GLY A 126 11.46 -1.30 7.04
C GLY A 126 11.69 -2.67 7.71
N PRO A 127 12.15 -2.74 8.97
CA PRO A 127 12.37 -4.02 9.66
C PRO A 127 11.10 -4.87 9.80
N ARG A 128 9.94 -4.25 10.04
CA ARG A 128 8.66 -4.99 10.15
C ARG A 128 8.22 -5.53 8.79
N PHE A 129 8.43 -4.77 7.72
CA PHE A 129 8.12 -5.23 6.38
C PHE A 129 9.08 -6.34 5.93
N MET A 130 10.38 -6.19 6.19
CA MET A 130 11.39 -7.21 5.90
C MET A 130 11.12 -8.55 6.61
N GLN A 131 10.68 -8.52 7.88
CA GLN A 131 10.25 -9.74 8.57
C GLN A 131 9.11 -10.46 7.85
N ARG A 132 8.30 -9.74 7.08
CA ARG A 132 7.18 -10.29 6.31
C ARG A 132 7.60 -10.74 4.93
N ALA A 133 8.18 -9.82 4.14
CA ALA A 133 8.61 -10.05 2.76
C ALA A 133 9.82 -10.99 2.65
N GLY A 134 10.56 -11.20 3.75
CA GLY A 134 11.86 -11.85 3.73
C GLY A 134 12.98 -10.89 3.36
N GLU A 135 14.21 -11.37 3.52
CA GLU A 135 15.40 -10.60 3.15
C GLU A 135 15.37 -10.34 1.64
N ASP A 136 15.23 -11.38 0.82
CA ASP A 136 15.18 -11.28 -0.65
C ASP A 136 13.87 -10.72 -1.25
N GLY A 137 12.85 -10.43 -0.43
CA GLY A 137 11.51 -10.10 -0.91
C GLY A 137 10.78 -11.27 -1.59
N GLN A 138 11.40 -12.45 -1.61
CA GLN A 138 10.91 -13.64 -2.29
C GLN A 138 10.32 -14.64 -1.32
N ARG A 139 10.30 -14.39 0.00
CA ARG A 139 9.51 -15.24 0.90
C ARG A 139 8.05 -15.09 0.48
N PRO A 140 7.45 -16.11 -0.17
CA PRO A 140 6.06 -16.02 -0.53
C PRO A 140 5.33 -16.17 0.78
N GLN A 141 4.83 -15.06 1.34
CA GLN A 141 3.74 -15.20 2.29
C GLN A 141 2.55 -15.70 1.49
N ILE A 142 2.12 -14.96 0.47
CA ILE A 142 1.00 -15.36 -0.38
C ILE A 142 1.51 -15.95 -1.71
N GLY A 143 1.22 -17.23 -1.95
CA GLY A 143 1.61 -17.98 -3.15
C GLY A 143 0.92 -17.57 -4.46
N HIS A 144 0.41 -16.35 -4.58
CA HIS A 144 -0.39 -15.92 -5.72
C HIS A 144 0.44 -15.84 -7.00
N ALA A 145 -0.07 -16.33 -8.13
CA ALA A 145 0.62 -16.36 -9.43
C ALA A 145 1.10 -14.96 -9.87
N ASP A 146 0.20 -13.98 -9.81
CA ASP A 146 0.46 -12.58 -10.15
C ASP A 146 1.25 -11.84 -9.05
N PRO A 147 2.42 -11.23 -9.37
CA PRO A 147 3.25 -10.51 -8.40
C PRO A 147 2.60 -9.23 -7.86
N VAL A 148 1.75 -8.56 -8.65
CA VAL A 148 1.04 -7.35 -8.20
C VAL A 148 0.01 -7.71 -7.13
N VAL A 149 -0.73 -8.80 -7.33
CA VAL A 149 -1.66 -9.32 -6.33
C VAL A 149 -0.91 -9.68 -5.04
N ALA A 150 0.23 -10.39 -5.15
CA ALA A 150 1.04 -10.73 -3.97
C ALA A 150 1.51 -9.48 -3.20
N ALA A 151 1.86 -8.39 -3.89
CA ALA A 151 2.19 -7.12 -3.25
C ALA A 151 0.97 -6.44 -2.59
N VAL A 152 -0.19 -6.43 -3.26
CA VAL A 152 -1.46 -5.93 -2.69
C VAL A 152 -1.84 -6.68 -1.42
N CYS A 153 -1.68 -8.01 -1.42
CA CYS A 153 -1.89 -8.86 -0.26
C CYS A 153 -0.90 -8.53 0.87
N SER A 154 0.39 -8.34 0.55
CA SER A 154 1.43 -7.98 1.52
C SER A 154 1.15 -6.62 2.18
N VAL A 155 0.67 -5.64 1.41
CA VAL A 155 0.17 -4.37 1.93
C VAL A 155 -1.12 -4.55 2.73
N GLY A 156 -2.02 -5.43 2.30
CA GLY A 156 -3.25 -5.79 3.01
C GLY A 156 -2.98 -6.25 4.45
N LEU A 157 -1.89 -6.98 4.67
CA LEU A 157 -1.43 -7.38 6.01
C LEU A 157 -1.03 -6.17 6.87
N LEU A 158 -0.31 -5.20 6.30
CA LEU A 158 0.00 -3.95 6.99
C LEU A 158 -1.26 -3.16 7.32
N MET A 159 -2.20 -3.09 6.37
CA MET A 159 -3.49 -2.44 6.53
C MET A 159 -4.34 -3.11 7.63
N LEU A 160 -4.30 -4.43 7.73
CA LEU A 160 -5.03 -5.16 8.76
C LEU A 160 -4.51 -4.81 10.17
N ASP A 161 -3.19 -4.73 10.36
CA ASP A 161 -2.59 -4.28 11.63
C ASP A 161 -2.93 -2.82 11.94
N GLU A 162 -2.95 -1.99 10.90
CA GLU A 162 -3.26 -0.58 10.99
C GLU A 162 -4.70 -0.36 11.47
N ILE A 163 -5.65 -1.06 10.87
CA ILE A 163 -7.07 -0.96 11.24
C ILE A 163 -7.38 -1.63 12.58
N THR A 164 -6.76 -2.78 12.88
CA THR A 164 -7.08 -3.54 14.09
C THR A 164 -6.39 -2.96 15.33
N TRP A 165 -5.10 -2.62 15.22
CA TRP A 165 -4.25 -2.33 16.39
C TRP A 165 -3.58 -0.96 16.34
N ARG A 166 -3.57 -0.29 15.19
CA ARG A 166 -2.80 0.95 14.94
C ARG A 166 -1.31 0.82 15.32
N SER A 167 -0.79 -0.40 15.31
CA SER A 167 0.57 -0.69 15.77
C SER A 167 1.61 -0.12 14.81
N ASN A 168 1.26 0.08 13.53
CA ASN A 168 2.11 0.71 12.53
C ASN A 168 2.22 2.21 12.80
N GLN A 169 1.11 2.92 13.01
CA GLN A 169 1.15 4.35 13.38
C GLN A 169 1.98 4.61 14.64
N GLN A 170 1.87 3.74 15.65
CA GLN A 170 2.70 3.83 16.87
C GLN A 170 4.20 3.64 16.58
N ALA A 171 4.54 2.87 15.54
CA ALA A 171 5.90 2.74 15.02
C ALA A 171 6.27 3.84 13.99
N GLY A 172 5.38 4.82 13.79
CA GLY A 172 5.60 6.00 12.96
C GLY A 172 5.49 5.77 11.46
N PHE A 173 4.76 4.75 11.00
CA PHE A 173 4.43 4.55 9.58
C PHE A 173 2.99 4.07 9.42
N GLY A 174 2.41 4.13 8.22
CA GLY A 174 1.07 3.60 7.92
C GLY A 174 0.13 4.66 7.37
N TYR A 175 -1.06 4.78 7.96
CA TYR A 175 -2.23 5.57 7.49
C TYR A 175 -2.87 5.02 6.20
N GLY A 176 -2.07 4.79 5.17
CA GLY A 176 -2.42 4.14 3.91
C GLY A 176 -1.14 3.80 3.15
N TYR A 177 -1.25 3.03 2.07
CA TYR A 177 -0.08 2.58 1.31
C TYR A 177 -0.32 2.67 -0.19
N GLU A 178 0.75 2.86 -0.92
CA GLU A 178 0.78 2.84 -2.37
C GLU A 178 1.78 1.80 -2.88
N ILE A 179 1.52 1.28 -4.07
CA ILE A 179 2.34 0.27 -4.73
C ILE A 179 2.67 0.76 -6.14
N LEU A 180 3.94 0.69 -6.50
CA LEU A 180 4.43 0.89 -7.86
C LEU A 180 5.10 -0.41 -8.32
N PHE A 181 4.85 -0.84 -9.54
CA PHE A 181 5.45 -2.06 -10.09
C PHE A 181 5.91 -1.83 -11.52
N ALA A 182 6.91 -2.60 -11.95
CA ALA A 182 7.39 -2.57 -13.31
C ALA A 182 6.61 -3.53 -14.22
N ARG A 183 6.20 -3.05 -15.39
CA ARG A 183 5.63 -3.85 -16.48
C ARG A 183 5.94 -3.15 -17.80
N ASP A 184 6.31 -3.92 -18.82
CA ASP A 184 6.59 -3.42 -20.18
C ASP A 184 7.62 -2.28 -20.20
N SER A 185 8.73 -2.45 -19.46
CA SER A 185 9.80 -1.45 -19.31
C SER A 185 9.38 -0.11 -18.68
N ALA A 186 8.21 -0.04 -18.04
CA ALA A 186 7.74 1.15 -17.36
C ALA A 186 7.21 0.85 -15.96
N PHE A 187 7.24 1.84 -15.08
CA PHE A 187 6.61 1.80 -13.77
C PHE A 187 5.16 2.27 -13.83
N HIS A 188 4.30 1.50 -13.16
CA HIS A 188 2.87 1.72 -13.07
C HIS A 188 2.45 1.71 -11.60
N TYR A 189 1.54 2.63 -11.25
CA TYR A 189 0.86 2.56 -9.96
C TYR A 189 -0.21 1.46 -10.00
N VAL A 190 -0.38 0.76 -8.89
CA VAL A 190 -1.55 -0.09 -8.69
C VAL A 190 -2.71 0.83 -8.26
N ASP A 191 -3.61 1.14 -9.20
CA ASP A 191 -4.78 1.99 -8.96
C ASP A 191 -5.97 1.17 -8.44
N GLY A 192 -6.89 1.82 -7.75
CA GLY A 192 -8.18 1.24 -7.38
C GLY A 192 -8.03 0.05 -6.45
N ILE A 193 -7.27 0.17 -5.37
CA ILE A 193 -7.20 -0.88 -4.35
C ILE A 193 -8.23 -0.57 -3.26
N THR A 194 -9.13 -1.50 -2.97
CA THR A 194 -10.03 -1.45 -1.83
C THR A 194 -9.69 -2.56 -0.84
N TRP A 195 -9.41 -2.19 0.40
CA TRP A 195 -9.27 -3.11 1.52
C TRP A 195 -10.53 -3.10 2.37
N ALA A 196 -11.08 -4.29 2.59
CA ALA A 196 -12.16 -4.54 3.54
C ALA A 196 -11.66 -5.49 4.63
N PHE A 197 -12.23 -5.41 5.84
CA PHE A 197 -11.71 -6.15 6.97
C PHE A 197 -12.82 -6.92 7.70
N ALA A 198 -12.48 -8.14 8.14
CA ALA A 198 -13.35 -8.99 8.93
C ALA A 198 -12.57 -9.69 10.05
N GLN A 199 -13.28 -10.25 11.00
CA GLN A 199 -12.72 -11.02 12.10
C GLN A 199 -13.51 -12.32 12.29
N ALA A 200 -12.86 -13.46 12.10
CA ALA A 200 -13.44 -14.76 12.38
C ALA A 200 -13.10 -15.19 13.82
N CYS A 201 -14.13 -15.40 14.64
CA CYS A 201 -14.01 -15.72 16.04
C CYS A 201 -14.15 -17.23 16.29
N PHE A 202 -13.19 -17.80 17.03
CA PHE A 202 -13.16 -19.22 17.40
C PHE A 202 -13.13 -19.41 18.92
N SER A 203 -13.78 -20.47 19.40
CA SER A 203 -13.72 -20.89 20.81
C SER A 203 -12.34 -21.40 21.20
N GLN A 204 -12.09 -21.60 22.49
CA GLN A 204 -10.84 -22.20 22.98
C GLN A 204 -10.57 -23.60 22.40
N GLN A 205 -11.63 -24.35 22.09
CA GLN A 205 -11.55 -25.67 21.44
C GLN A 205 -11.40 -25.57 19.91
N GLY A 206 -11.27 -24.37 19.35
CA GLY A 206 -11.13 -24.14 17.91
C GLY A 206 -12.45 -24.22 17.13
N LYS A 207 -13.61 -24.23 17.80
CA LYS A 207 -14.91 -24.22 17.13
C LYS A 207 -15.22 -22.82 16.61
N TYR A 208 -15.59 -22.70 15.34
CA TYR A 208 -16.08 -21.43 14.77
C TYR A 208 -17.32 -20.95 15.54
N MET A 209 -17.34 -19.67 15.88
CA MET A 209 -18.43 -19.04 16.62
C MET A 209 -19.19 -18.04 15.75
N ARG A 210 -18.50 -17.03 15.23
CA ARG A 210 -19.08 -15.95 14.42
C ARG A 210 -18.01 -15.28 13.57
N THR A 211 -18.45 -14.47 12.61
CA THR A 211 -17.60 -13.53 11.89
C THR A 211 -18.16 -12.13 12.04
N ASP A 212 -17.30 -11.21 12.47
CA ASP A 212 -17.63 -9.81 12.68
C ASP A 212 -16.98 -8.99 11.54
N VAL A 213 -17.76 -8.18 10.83
CA VAL A 213 -17.22 -7.24 9.84
C VAL A 213 -16.67 -6.04 10.59
N VAL A 214 -15.43 -5.65 10.30
CA VAL A 214 -14.91 -4.39 10.80
C VAL A 214 -15.59 -3.29 9.97
N PRO A 215 -16.29 -2.32 10.60
CA PRO A 215 -17.08 -1.31 9.89
C PRO A 215 -16.18 -0.23 9.29
N ARG A 216 -15.16 -0.64 8.53
CA ARG A 216 -14.22 0.26 7.87
C ARG A 216 -13.79 -0.34 6.54
N VAL A 217 -13.85 0.47 5.49
CA VAL A 217 -13.33 0.15 4.16
C VAL A 217 -12.34 1.23 3.77
N CYS A 218 -11.17 0.82 3.29
CA CYS A 218 -10.13 1.74 2.85
C CYS A 218 -9.96 1.61 1.35
N THR A 219 -9.96 2.71 0.60
CA THR A 219 -9.69 2.68 -0.84
C THR A 219 -8.55 3.63 -1.17
N ASN A 220 -7.60 3.16 -1.99
CA ASN A 220 -6.59 4.00 -2.62
C ASN A 220 -6.84 4.06 -4.13
N ARG A 221 -6.86 5.28 -4.66
CA ARG A 221 -6.84 5.55 -6.10
C ARG A 221 -5.70 6.48 -6.48
N THR A 222 -5.12 6.28 -7.65
CA THR A 222 -4.06 7.12 -8.20
C THR A 222 -4.59 7.95 -9.37
N PHE A 223 -4.34 9.26 -9.33
CA PHE A 223 -4.67 10.22 -10.37
C PHE A 223 -3.40 10.89 -10.87
N GLY A 224 -2.69 10.22 -11.78
CA GLY A 224 -1.37 10.66 -12.22
C GLY A 224 -0.36 10.62 -11.07
N GLU A 225 0.09 11.79 -10.63
CA GLU A 225 1.04 11.91 -9.51
C GLU A 225 0.35 12.06 -8.15
N LEU A 226 -0.96 12.27 -8.12
CA LEU A 226 -1.76 12.36 -6.90
C LEU A 226 -2.29 10.99 -6.50
N SER A 227 -2.56 10.80 -5.22
CA SER A 227 -3.36 9.67 -4.73
C SER A 227 -4.53 10.19 -3.91
N VAL A 228 -5.66 9.48 -3.96
CA VAL A 228 -6.82 9.72 -3.12
C VAL A 228 -6.96 8.52 -2.23
N TYR A 229 -6.85 8.75 -0.93
CA TYR A 229 -7.05 7.73 0.07
C TYR A 229 -8.37 7.99 0.79
N GLN A 230 -9.29 7.04 0.71
CA GLN A 230 -10.62 7.13 1.29
C GLN A 230 -10.77 6.12 2.41
N ILE A 231 -11.36 6.55 3.52
CA ILE A 231 -11.76 5.69 4.63
C ILE A 231 -13.26 5.87 4.79
N ASP A 232 -14.01 4.79 4.56
CA ASP A 232 -15.45 4.74 4.80
C ASP A 232 -15.71 4.01 6.12
N GLU A 233 -16.31 4.69 7.09
CA GLU A 233 -16.74 4.12 8.35
C GLU A 233 -18.22 3.73 8.29
N LEU A 234 -18.46 2.41 8.25
CA LEU A 234 -19.78 1.80 8.05
C LEU A 234 -20.55 1.72 9.39
N ASN A 235 -20.89 2.87 9.97
CA ASN A 235 -21.66 2.93 11.21
C ASN A 235 -23.17 2.92 10.92
N PRO A 236 -23.98 2.11 11.65
CA PRO A 236 -25.44 2.12 11.50
C PRO A 236 -26.02 3.53 11.68
N GLY A 237 -26.51 4.13 10.60
CA GLY A 237 -27.17 5.44 10.59
C GLY A 237 -26.27 6.65 10.31
N HIS A 238 -24.95 6.48 10.23
CA HIS A 238 -24.00 7.57 9.97
C HIS A 238 -22.79 7.07 9.17
N ASP A 239 -22.95 6.89 7.87
CA ASP A 239 -21.82 6.62 6.97
C ASP A 239 -20.93 7.86 6.94
N THR A 240 -19.67 7.70 7.34
CA THR A 240 -18.68 8.78 7.33
C THR A 240 -17.59 8.46 6.32
N LEU A 241 -17.58 9.19 5.22
CA LEU A 241 -16.54 9.11 4.21
C LEU A 241 -15.48 10.18 4.48
N HIS A 242 -14.30 9.75 4.92
CA HIS A 242 -13.12 10.58 4.95
C HIS A 242 -12.34 10.39 3.65
N SER A 243 -11.97 11.49 2.98
CA SER A 243 -11.13 11.45 1.78
C SER A 243 -9.94 12.38 1.97
N ASP A 244 -8.74 11.87 1.70
CA ASP A 244 -7.50 12.62 1.74
C ASP A 244 -6.81 12.59 0.37
N VAL A 245 -6.35 13.75 -0.09
CA VAL A 245 -5.59 13.87 -1.33
C VAL A 245 -4.11 13.93 -0.98
N VAL A 246 -3.44 12.82 -1.25
CA VAL A 246 -2.03 12.63 -0.92
C VAL A 246 -1.18 13.11 -2.08
N THR A 247 -0.38 14.16 -1.83
CA THR A 247 0.46 14.79 -2.85
C THR A 247 1.89 14.23 -2.82
N PRO A 248 2.65 14.35 -3.93
CA PRO A 248 4.07 14.06 -3.94
C PRO A 248 4.88 15.05 -3.07
N PRO A 249 6.17 14.74 -2.77
CA PRO A 249 7.04 15.62 -2.00
C PRO A 249 7.56 16.82 -2.80
N PHE A 250 7.36 16.91 -4.11
CA PHE A 250 7.80 18.03 -4.96
C PHE A 250 6.67 19.03 -5.24
N ASP A 251 7.02 20.17 -5.83
CA ASP A 251 6.04 21.21 -6.20
C ASP A 251 5.01 20.65 -7.18
N PHE A 252 3.74 20.89 -6.86
CA PHE A 252 2.61 20.39 -7.61
C PHE A 252 1.58 21.51 -7.78
N ASP A 253 0.91 21.52 -8.92
CA ASP A 253 -0.09 22.55 -9.21
C ASP A 253 -1.28 22.38 -8.25
N ARG A 254 -1.52 23.40 -7.42
CA ARG A 254 -2.66 23.41 -6.49
C ARG A 254 -3.99 23.37 -7.23
N ALA A 255 -4.06 23.92 -8.44
CA ALA A 255 -5.29 23.89 -9.23
C ALA A 255 -5.71 22.45 -9.60
N GLU A 256 -4.74 21.55 -9.82
CA GLU A 256 -5.02 20.13 -10.06
C GLU A 256 -5.58 19.45 -8.80
N VAL A 257 -5.01 19.75 -7.62
CA VAL A 257 -5.51 19.24 -6.33
C VAL A 257 -6.93 19.73 -6.06
N ASP A 258 -7.18 21.04 -6.21
CA ASP A 258 -8.49 21.65 -6.02
C ASP A 258 -9.51 21.11 -7.03
N GLY A 259 -9.08 20.88 -8.28
CA GLY A 259 -9.87 20.23 -9.31
C GLY A 259 -10.29 18.81 -8.92
N LEU A 260 -9.37 18.03 -8.37
CA LEU A 260 -9.64 16.68 -7.89
C LEU A 260 -10.58 16.69 -6.68
N LEU A 261 -10.34 17.55 -5.69
CA LEU A 261 -11.21 17.70 -4.52
C LEU A 261 -12.65 18.05 -4.91
N ARG A 262 -12.84 18.99 -5.86
CA ARG A 262 -14.19 19.31 -6.39
C ARG A 262 -14.86 18.11 -7.06
N ARG A 263 -14.12 17.28 -7.79
CA ARG A 263 -14.65 16.04 -8.39
C ARG A 263 -15.06 15.03 -7.33
N LEU A 264 -14.31 14.92 -6.24
CA LEU A 264 -14.60 14.01 -5.13
C LEU A 264 -15.79 14.47 -4.27
N GLN A 265 -16.02 15.77 -4.11
CA GLN A 265 -17.17 16.32 -3.37
C GLN A 265 -18.52 15.92 -3.96
N GLY A 266 -18.57 15.60 -5.26
CA GLY A 266 -19.78 15.06 -5.91
C GLY A 266 -20.00 13.56 -5.69
N GLN A 267 -19.04 12.85 -5.12
CA GLN A 267 -19.09 11.40 -4.92
C GLN A 267 -19.52 11.08 -3.49
N ASN A 268 -20.80 10.77 -3.31
CA ASN A 268 -21.37 10.39 -2.01
C ASN A 268 -21.15 8.91 -1.65
N ALA A 269 -20.43 8.15 -2.48
CA ALA A 269 -20.17 6.74 -2.26
C ALA A 269 -18.69 6.43 -2.46
N PRO A 270 -18.11 5.53 -1.64
CA PRO A 270 -16.77 5.04 -1.89
C PRO A 270 -16.70 4.40 -3.27
N VAL A 271 -15.67 4.74 -4.03
CA VAL A 271 -15.39 4.04 -5.28
C VAL A 271 -14.78 2.70 -4.89
N VAL A 272 -15.53 1.62 -5.04
CA VAL A 272 -14.93 0.28 -4.97
C VAL A 272 -13.94 0.18 -6.11
N GLY A 273 -12.67 0.03 -5.74
CA GLY A 273 -11.59 -0.08 -6.66
C GLY A 273 -11.65 -1.37 -7.49
N ASP A 274 -10.85 -1.37 -8.53
CA ASP A 274 -10.67 -2.48 -9.46
C ASP A 274 -10.08 -3.73 -8.77
N HIS A 275 -9.29 -3.53 -7.72
CA HIS A 275 -8.72 -4.57 -6.87
C HIS A 275 -9.40 -4.57 -5.50
N LEU A 276 -10.20 -5.59 -5.20
CA LEU A 276 -10.77 -5.78 -3.87
C LEU A 276 -9.94 -6.78 -3.08
N CYS A 277 -9.49 -6.40 -1.89
CA CYS A 277 -8.73 -7.21 -0.95
C CYS A 277 -9.50 -7.31 0.37
N LEU A 278 -10.14 -8.46 0.65
CA LEU A 278 -10.76 -8.73 1.95
C LEU A 278 -9.72 -9.38 2.85
N MET A 279 -9.46 -8.75 3.99
CA MET A 279 -8.53 -9.22 5.01
C MET A 279 -9.32 -9.73 6.21
N MET A 280 -9.07 -10.96 6.65
CA MET A 280 -9.77 -11.53 7.79
C MET A 280 -8.81 -11.96 8.89
N ASN A 281 -8.92 -11.37 10.08
CA ASN A 281 -8.21 -11.84 11.26
C ASN A 281 -8.94 -13.04 11.86
N MET A 282 -8.27 -14.18 11.99
CA MET A 282 -8.77 -15.26 12.83
C MET A 282 -8.36 -15.00 14.27
N VAL A 283 -9.32 -15.00 15.20
CA VAL A 283 -9.03 -14.79 16.62
C VAL A 283 -9.49 -15.96 17.46
N ARG A 284 -8.67 -16.36 18.43
CA ARG A 284 -9.03 -17.36 19.45
C ARG A 284 -9.48 -16.63 20.70
N ASP A 285 -10.47 -17.21 21.38
CA ASP A 285 -10.97 -16.72 22.68
C ASP A 285 -11.74 -15.40 22.55
N ALA A 286 -12.87 -15.47 21.85
CA ALA A 286 -13.72 -14.32 21.49
C ALA A 286 -14.29 -13.54 22.70
N ASP A 287 -14.13 -14.06 23.92
CA ASP A 287 -14.58 -13.46 25.18
C ASP A 287 -13.45 -12.72 25.91
N THR A 288 -12.22 -12.74 25.38
CA THR A 288 -11.12 -11.92 25.92
C THR A 288 -11.17 -10.50 25.36
N PRO A 289 -10.81 -9.48 26.16
CA PRO A 289 -10.84 -8.08 25.72
C PRO A 289 -9.83 -7.77 24.60
N ASN A 290 -8.84 -8.63 24.37
CA ASN A 290 -7.82 -8.51 23.33
C ASN A 290 -7.50 -9.88 22.73
N PRO A 291 -8.39 -10.42 21.89
CA PRO A 291 -8.22 -11.76 21.36
C PRO A 291 -7.02 -11.79 20.40
N ARG A 292 -6.18 -12.82 20.51
CA ARG A 292 -4.91 -12.87 19.76
C ARG A 292 -5.17 -13.30 18.31
N PRO A 293 -4.66 -12.57 17.31
CA PRO A 293 -4.75 -12.99 15.92
C PRO A 293 -3.92 -14.27 15.72
N ILE A 294 -4.52 -15.25 15.04
CA ILE A 294 -3.90 -16.54 14.70
C ILE A 294 -3.20 -16.41 13.35
N THR A 295 -3.95 -15.97 12.33
CA THR A 295 -3.47 -15.86 10.94
C THR A 295 -4.44 -14.98 10.14
N PRO A 296 -3.94 -14.11 9.25
CA PRO A 296 -4.75 -13.34 8.32
C PRO A 296 -5.14 -14.17 7.09
N LEU A 297 -6.41 -14.12 6.69
CA LEU A 297 -6.87 -14.66 5.39
C LEU A 297 -7.05 -13.52 4.40
N ILE A 298 -6.71 -13.77 3.14
CA ILE A 298 -6.77 -12.76 2.08
C ILE A 298 -7.63 -13.27 0.93
N PHE A 299 -8.60 -12.47 0.54
CA PHE A 299 -9.42 -12.72 -0.65
C PHE A 299 -9.21 -11.58 -1.62
N THR A 300 -8.87 -11.91 -2.86
CA THR A 300 -8.63 -10.91 -3.89
C THR A 300 -9.56 -11.13 -5.06
N LYS A 301 -10.24 -10.06 -5.50
CA LYS A 301 -10.93 -10.04 -6.79
C LYS A 301 -10.21 -9.08 -7.71
N TRP A 302 -9.85 -9.55 -8.90
CA TRP A 302 -9.05 -8.83 -9.88
C TRP A 302 -9.88 -8.38 -11.10
N PRO A 303 -9.53 -7.27 -11.76
CA PRO A 303 -10.18 -6.85 -13.01
C PRO A 303 -9.96 -7.89 -14.10
N GLY A 304 -11.04 -8.26 -14.77
CA GLY A 304 -10.99 -9.18 -15.91
C GLY A 304 -11.08 -10.66 -15.57
N ASP A 305 -11.11 -11.02 -14.28
CA ASP A 305 -11.43 -12.40 -13.91
C ASP A 305 -12.95 -12.63 -14.07
N SER A 306 -13.31 -13.42 -15.09
CA SER A 306 -14.67 -13.96 -15.23
C SER A 306 -14.94 -15.14 -14.29
N GLY A 307 -13.92 -15.58 -13.55
CA GLY A 307 -14.00 -16.63 -12.55
C GLY A 307 -14.69 -16.18 -11.26
N GLU A 308 -15.18 -17.16 -10.50
CA GLU A 308 -15.60 -16.93 -9.11
C GLU A 308 -14.42 -16.37 -8.29
N PRO A 309 -14.68 -15.48 -7.31
CA PRO A 309 -13.63 -14.98 -6.43
C PRO A 309 -12.89 -16.17 -5.80
N PHE A 310 -11.58 -16.25 -6.03
CA PHE A 310 -10.74 -17.30 -5.47
C PHE A 310 -10.22 -16.91 -4.09
N VAL A 311 -9.95 -17.93 -3.28
CA VAL A 311 -9.47 -17.79 -1.91
C VAL A 311 -8.07 -18.36 -1.83
N ASP A 312 -7.07 -17.52 -1.62
CA ASP A 312 -5.71 -17.95 -1.29
C ASP A 312 -5.49 -17.79 0.22
N LEU A 313 -5.56 -18.91 0.93
CA LEU A 313 -5.26 -18.94 2.35
C LEU A 313 -3.76 -19.08 2.56
N THR A 314 -3.20 -18.07 3.18
CA THR A 314 -1.81 -18.08 3.59
C THR A 314 -1.74 -18.24 5.10
N PHE A 315 -1.21 -19.37 5.55
CA PHE A 315 -0.89 -19.59 6.96
C PHE A 315 0.54 -19.13 7.24
N THR A 316 0.68 -18.01 7.95
CA THR A 316 1.98 -17.61 8.52
C THR A 316 2.07 -18.21 9.92
N PRO A 317 3.01 -19.13 10.21
CA PRO A 317 3.02 -19.80 11.51
C PRO A 317 3.48 -18.83 12.60
N SER A 318 2.55 -18.36 13.43
CA SER A 318 2.88 -17.81 14.75
C SER A 318 2.67 -18.89 15.82
N GLY A 319 3.58 -19.88 15.87
CA GLY A 319 3.73 -20.77 17.03
C GLY A 319 2.68 -21.87 17.24
N ALA A 320 1.67 -22.02 16.38
CA ALA A 320 0.75 -23.16 16.43
C ALA A 320 1.31 -24.33 15.59
N GLN A 321 1.94 -25.31 16.23
CA GLN A 321 2.31 -26.57 15.57
C GLN A 321 1.03 -27.26 15.06
N GLY A 322 0.91 -27.47 13.73
CA GLY A 322 -0.12 -28.36 13.15
C GLY A 322 -0.97 -27.83 12.00
N LEU A 323 -0.80 -26.60 11.53
CA LEU A 323 -1.59 -26.02 10.40
C LEU A 323 -0.70 -25.58 9.24
N ASN A 324 0.17 -26.48 8.75
CA ASN A 324 0.96 -26.22 7.55
C ASN A 324 0.20 -26.75 6.32
N GLY A 325 -0.27 -25.85 5.46
CA GLY A 325 -0.89 -26.21 4.18
C GLY A 325 -1.63 -25.03 3.53
N THR A 326 -1.75 -25.07 2.20
CA THR A 326 -2.76 -24.26 1.48
C THR A 326 -4.09 -24.98 1.63
N TYR A 327 -5.06 -24.35 2.29
CA TYR A 327 -6.41 -24.90 2.38
C TYR A 327 -7.30 -24.16 1.38
N HIS A 328 -8.08 -24.90 0.61
CA HIS A 328 -9.12 -24.31 -0.22
C HIS A 328 -10.42 -24.38 0.56
N PHE A 329 -10.82 -23.27 1.18
CA PHE A 329 -12.18 -23.17 1.71
C PHE A 329 -13.10 -22.81 0.56
N LYS A 330 -13.97 -23.75 0.17
CA LYS A 330 -15.21 -23.37 -0.50
C LYS A 330 -16.03 -22.64 0.55
N LEU A 331 -16.10 -21.32 0.44
CA LEU A 331 -16.96 -20.54 1.32
C LEU A 331 -18.38 -21.10 1.15
N PRO A 332 -19.13 -21.31 2.24
CA PRO A 332 -20.48 -21.83 2.12
C PRO A 332 -21.27 -20.88 1.22
N ASP A 333 -21.88 -21.43 0.17
CA ASP A 333 -22.81 -20.70 -0.71
C ASP A 333 -23.84 -20.03 0.22
N GLY A 334 -23.74 -18.71 0.38
CA GLY A 334 -24.46 -18.04 1.46
C GLY A 334 -24.25 -16.52 1.56
N PRO A 335 -25.18 -15.85 2.26
CA PRO A 335 -25.41 -14.41 2.17
C PRO A 335 -24.31 -13.54 2.78
N PHE A 336 -23.19 -14.09 3.27
CA PHE A 336 -22.18 -13.33 4.02
C PHE A 336 -21.20 -12.58 3.12
N LEU A 337 -20.52 -13.30 2.20
CA LEU A 337 -19.77 -12.64 1.14
C LEU A 337 -20.74 -11.81 0.32
N GLU A 338 -21.93 -12.33 -0.01
CA GLU A 338 -22.94 -11.55 -0.69
C GLU A 338 -23.42 -10.35 0.11
N GLN A 339 -23.34 -10.28 1.45
CA GLN A 339 -23.70 -9.08 2.22
C GLN A 339 -22.55 -8.08 2.32
N ILE A 340 -21.30 -8.55 2.47
CA ILE A 340 -20.13 -7.68 2.38
C ILE A 340 -20.03 -7.14 0.96
N PHE A 341 -20.03 -8.02 -0.03
CA PHE A 341 -20.14 -7.68 -1.44
C PHE A 341 -21.42 -6.90 -1.72
N ALA A 342 -22.60 -7.21 -1.20
CA ALA A 342 -23.79 -6.38 -1.48
C ALA A 342 -23.74 -5.04 -0.77
N ARG A 343 -23.07 -4.88 0.36
CA ARG A 343 -22.87 -3.55 0.99
C ARG A 343 -21.85 -2.73 0.20
N VAL A 344 -20.72 -3.35 -0.15
CA VAL A 344 -19.67 -2.79 -1.02
C VAL A 344 -20.24 -2.47 -2.42
N MET A 345 -21.04 -3.37 -2.99
CA MET A 345 -21.69 -3.22 -4.29
C MET A 345 -22.94 -2.34 -4.24
N ALA A 346 -23.68 -2.27 -3.12
CA ALA A 346 -24.76 -1.29 -2.96
C ALA A 346 -24.20 0.13 -2.88
N ALA A 347 -23.02 0.32 -2.29
CA ALA A 347 -22.29 1.59 -2.40
C ALA A 347 -21.94 1.90 -3.87
N ARG A 348 -21.46 0.90 -4.63
CA ARG A 348 -21.21 1.03 -6.09
C ARG A 348 -22.47 1.36 -6.91
N LEU A 349 -23.60 0.72 -6.61
CA LEU A 349 -24.86 0.91 -7.34
C LEU A 349 -25.56 2.23 -6.99
N LYS A 350 -25.45 2.71 -5.74
CA LYS A 350 -25.91 4.05 -5.36
C LYS A 350 -25.11 5.16 -6.06
N GLY A 351 -23.82 4.95 -6.34
CA GLY A 351 -22.98 5.88 -7.09
C GLY A 351 -23.28 5.97 -8.60
N ASN A 352 -23.84 4.90 -9.19
CA ASN A 352 -24.21 4.86 -10.62
C ASN A 352 -25.67 5.26 -10.89
N ALA A 353 -26.47 5.50 -9.84
CA ALA A 353 -27.88 5.86 -9.94
C ALA A 353 -28.10 7.39 -9.91
N ASP A 354 -27.25 8.17 -10.58
CA ASP A 354 -27.52 9.59 -10.85
C ASP A 354 -28.15 9.75 -12.25
N PRO A 355 -29.48 9.98 -12.37
CA PRO A 355 -30.17 10.02 -13.66
C PRO A 355 -30.05 11.37 -14.39
N LYS A 356 -29.12 12.26 -14.01
CA LYS A 356 -29.08 13.65 -14.51
C LYS A 356 -28.06 13.95 -15.61
N GLN A 357 -27.77 12.99 -16.49
CA GLN A 357 -27.06 13.25 -17.76
C GLN A 357 -27.75 12.65 -18.99
N SER A 358 -29.08 12.56 -18.99
CA SER A 358 -29.86 12.46 -20.21
C SER A 358 -31.11 13.33 -20.12
N ALA A 359 -30.94 14.63 -20.33
CA ALA A 359 -31.95 15.57 -20.82
C ALA A 359 -31.25 16.79 -21.41
#